data_AF-A0A4S0QYY4-F1
#
_entry.id   AF-A0A4S0QYY4-F1
#
_cell.length_a   1.000
_cell.length_b   1.000
_cell.length_c   1.000
_cell.angle_alpha   90.00
_cell.angle_beta   90.00
_cell.angle_gamma   90.00
#
_symmetry.space_group_name_H-M   'P 1'
#
loop_
_entity.id
_entity.type
_entity.pdbx_description
1 polymer ?
#
loop_
_entity_poly.entity_id
_entity_poly.type
_entity_poly.pdbx_seq_one_letter_code
_entity_poly.pdbx_strand_id
1 'polypeptide(L)'
;HVEFLDLANSDLRKLHAAILDAMAHDAADDRDAVIATIERAGCGGIWERAVALIKRARQWPALETARLDDARDALNQALHLQRSARTLHRELKQAQAALDADPSDENFRHLVE
;
A
#
# COMPACT_ATOMS: atom_id res chain seq x y z
N HIS A 1 17.50 3.48 2.13
CA HIS A 1 16.35 4.12 2.79
C HIS A 1 15.14 3.22 2.64
N VAL A 2 14.61 2.66 3.74
CA VAL A 2 13.30 2.01 3.70
C VAL A 2 12.28 3.14 3.67
N GLU A 3 11.86 3.56 2.46
CA GLU A 3 10.72 4.46 2.34
C GLU A 3 9.48 3.78 2.90
N PHE A 4 8.83 4.45 3.85
CA PHE A 4 7.63 3.99 4.54
C PHE A 4 6.49 3.75 3.54
N LEU A 5 5.74 2.66 3.76
CA LEU A 5 4.48 2.38 3.10
C LEU A 5 3.50 3.54 3.40
N ASP A 6 3.21 4.38 2.40
CA ASP A 6 2.30 5.52 2.59
C ASP A 6 0.85 5.10 2.37
N LEU A 7 0.15 4.85 3.46
CA LEU A 7 -1.26 4.45 3.45
C LEU A 7 -2.16 5.68 3.68
N ALA A 8 -2.80 6.16 2.61
CA ALA A 8 -3.72 7.30 2.69
C ALA A 8 -4.94 7.00 3.60
N ASN A 9 -5.40 5.74 3.61
CA ASN A 9 -6.54 5.32 4.41
C ASN A 9 -6.14 5.11 5.89
N SER A 10 -6.87 5.76 6.80
CA SER A 10 -6.61 5.69 8.25
C SER A 10 -6.82 4.29 8.84
N ASP A 11 -7.82 3.54 8.36
CA ASP A 11 -8.07 2.18 8.82
C ASP A 11 -6.91 1.27 8.45
N LEU A 12 -6.38 1.41 7.22
CA LEU A 12 -5.21 0.64 6.78
C LEU A 12 -3.95 1.02 7.56
N ARG A 13 -3.75 2.30 7.91
CA ARG A 13 -2.66 2.71 8.81
C ARG A 13 -2.78 2.06 10.18
N LYS A 14 -4.00 2.04 10.75
CA LYS A 14 -4.27 1.40 12.04
C LYS A 14 -4.01 -0.11 11.98
N LEU A 15 -4.49 -0.77 10.92
CA LEU A 15 -4.25 -2.20 10.70
C LEU A 15 -2.76 -2.51 10.54
N HIS A 16 -2.04 -1.73 9.76
CA HIS A 16 -0.58 -1.87 9.59
C HIS A 16 0.17 -1.74 10.91
N ALA A 17 -0.18 -0.76 11.75
CA ALA A 17 0.42 -0.61 13.07
C ALA A 17 0.15 -1.83 13.98
N ALA A 18 -1.08 -2.35 13.98
CA ALA A 18 -1.44 -3.55 14.75
C ALA A 18 -0.68 -4.80 14.29
N ILE A 19 -0.43 -4.95 12.98
CA ILE A 19 0.37 -6.05 12.44
C ILE A 19 1.82 -5.93 12.90
N LEU A 20 2.43 -4.74 12.82
CA LEU A 20 3.80 -4.53 13.29
C LEU A 20 3.94 -4.79 14.79
N ASP A 21 2.93 -4.37 15.58
CA ASP A 21 2.88 -4.63 17.01
C ASP A 21 2.80 -6.12 17.32
N ALA A 22 1.96 -6.88 16.60
CA ALA A 22 1.90 -8.34 16.71
C ALA A 22 3.24 -9.00 16.39
N MET A 23 3.94 -8.52 15.35
CA MET A 23 5.26 -9.04 14.97
C MET A 23 6.35 -8.71 16.01
N ALA A 24 6.27 -7.55 16.65
CA ALA A 24 7.24 -7.15 17.68
C ALA A 24 7.14 -7.97 18.98
N HIS A 25 5.98 -8.59 19.24
CA HIS A 25 5.70 -9.41 20.42
C HIS A 25 5.78 -10.92 20.15
N ASP A 26 6.50 -11.33 19.10
CA ASP A 26 6.76 -12.74 18.73
C ASP A 26 5.49 -13.56 18.43
N ALA A 27 4.37 -12.91 18.14
CA ALA A 27 3.12 -13.57 17.73
C ALA A 27 3.11 -13.93 16.23
N ALA A 28 4.21 -13.68 15.51
CA ALA A 28 4.29 -13.78 14.04
C ALA A 28 4.40 -15.22 13.50
N ASP A 29 4.71 -16.19 14.35
CA ASP A 29 4.91 -17.58 13.93
C ASP A 29 3.60 -18.35 13.72
N ASP A 30 2.48 -17.81 14.23
CA ASP A 30 1.15 -18.37 14.05
C ASP A 30 0.18 -17.32 13.50
N ARG A 31 -0.41 -17.63 12.35
CA ARG A 31 -1.39 -16.77 11.69
C ARG A 31 -2.57 -16.46 12.61
N ASP A 32 -3.07 -17.45 13.35
CA ASP A 32 -4.25 -17.26 14.18
C ASP A 32 -3.93 -16.38 15.40
N ALA A 33 -2.72 -16.48 15.94
CA ALA A 33 -2.19 -15.55 16.94
C ALA A 33 -2.07 -14.10 16.43
N VAL A 34 -1.62 -13.90 15.18
CA VAL A 34 -1.59 -12.57 14.54
C VAL A 34 -3.00 -12.01 14.40
N ILE A 35 -3.95 -12.80 13.89
CA ILE A 35 -5.34 -12.36 13.71
C ILE A 35 -6.00 -12.02 15.05
N ALA A 36 -5.80 -12.85 16.08
CA ALA A 36 -6.30 -12.56 17.41
C ALA A 36 -5.73 -11.25 17.99
N THR A 37 -4.47 -10.91 17.65
CA THR A 37 -3.86 -9.63 18.06
C THR A 37 -4.50 -8.45 17.33
N ILE A 38 -4.74 -8.59 16.01
CA ILE A 38 -5.47 -7.60 15.21
C ILE A 38 -6.89 -7.38 15.77
N GLU A 39 -7.58 -8.45 16.15
CA GLU A 39 -8.91 -8.37 16.76
C GLU A 39 -8.88 -7.65 18.12
N ARG A 40 -7.94 -7.99 19.00
CA ARG A 40 -7.73 -7.30 20.29
C ARG A 40 -7.43 -5.81 20.11
N ALA A 41 -6.74 -5.42 19.03
CA ALA A 41 -6.48 -4.03 18.67
C ALA A 41 -7.73 -3.29 18.11
N GLY A 42 -8.88 -3.97 18.03
CA GLY A 42 -10.12 -3.43 17.47
C GLY A 42 -10.06 -3.25 15.95
N CYS A 43 -9.22 -4.03 15.27
CA CYS A 43 -9.04 -3.98 13.82
C CYS A 43 -9.71 -5.15 13.07
N GLY A 44 -10.42 -6.05 13.76
CA GLY A 44 -11.06 -7.23 13.14
C GLY A 44 -11.97 -6.88 11.95
N GLY A 45 -12.88 -5.92 12.12
CA GLY A 45 -13.74 -5.49 11.00
C GLY A 45 -12.97 -4.83 9.85
N ILE A 46 -11.81 -4.20 10.11
CA ILE A 46 -10.95 -3.63 9.06
C ILE A 46 -10.28 -4.76 8.29
N TRP A 47 -9.77 -5.77 9.00
CA TRP A 47 -9.16 -6.97 8.43
C TRP A 47 -10.13 -7.72 7.50
N GLU A 48 -11.35 -7.99 7.97
CA GLU A 48 -12.38 -8.67 7.16
C GLU A 48 -12.69 -7.91 5.86
N ARG A 49 -12.84 -6.58 5.93
CA ARG A 49 -13.04 -5.74 4.76
C ARG A 49 -11.85 -5.79 3.80
N ALA A 50 -10.62 -5.74 4.32
CA ALA A 50 -9.41 -5.82 3.51
C ALA A 50 -9.33 -7.17 2.78
N VAL A 51 -9.57 -8.28 3.48
CA VAL A 51 -9.59 -9.63 2.88
C VAL A 51 -10.70 -9.75 1.82
N ALA A 52 -11.89 -9.19 2.07
CA ALA A 52 -12.98 -9.18 1.10
C ALA A 52 -12.62 -8.40 -0.18
N LEU A 53 -11.93 -7.26 -0.05
CA LEU A 53 -11.44 -6.47 -1.18
C LEU A 53 -10.37 -7.23 -1.98
N ILE A 54 -9.42 -7.87 -1.30
CA ILE A 54 -8.38 -8.70 -1.94
C ILE A 54 -9.02 -9.83 -2.76
N LYS A 55 -10.01 -10.54 -2.19
CA LYS A 55 -10.76 -11.59 -2.87
C LYS A 55 -11.50 -11.06 -4.09
N ARG A 56 -12.21 -9.93 -3.95
CA ARG A 56 -12.94 -9.29 -5.06
C ARG A 56 -12.00 -8.84 -6.18
N ALA A 57 -10.82 -8.34 -5.84
CA ALA A 57 -9.79 -7.91 -6.78
C ALA A 57 -8.96 -9.07 -7.36
N ARG A 58 -9.26 -10.33 -6.97
CA ARG A 58 -8.53 -11.55 -7.37
C ARG A 58 -7.02 -11.48 -7.11
N GLN A 59 -6.62 -10.76 -6.05
CA GLN A 59 -5.22 -10.64 -5.64
C GLN A 59 -4.80 -11.83 -4.77
N TRP A 60 -4.85 -13.03 -5.35
CA TRP A 60 -4.55 -14.29 -4.63
C TRP A 60 -3.19 -14.30 -3.90
N PRO A 61 -2.11 -13.63 -4.35
CA PRO A 61 -0.83 -13.67 -3.63
C PRO A 61 -0.88 -13.01 -2.25
N ALA A 62 -1.91 -12.20 -1.97
CA ALA A 62 -2.14 -11.58 -0.66
C ALA A 62 -3.05 -12.42 0.27
N LEU A 63 -3.40 -13.65 -0.12
CA LEU A 63 -4.22 -14.57 0.68
C LEU A 63 -3.38 -15.67 1.31
N GLU A 64 -3.91 -16.29 2.36
CA GLU A 64 -3.23 -17.29 3.18
C GLU A 64 -2.79 -18.55 2.45
N THR A 65 -3.40 -18.85 1.29
CA THR A 65 -3.06 -20.01 0.48
C THR A 65 -1.85 -19.77 -0.43
N ALA A 66 -1.35 -18.54 -0.52
CA ALA A 66 -0.22 -18.21 -1.36
C ALA A 66 1.09 -18.78 -0.81
N ARG A 67 1.99 -19.21 -1.70
CA ARG A 67 3.35 -19.54 -1.26
C ARG A 67 4.05 -18.26 -0.83
N LEU A 68 4.95 -18.38 0.14
CA LEU A 68 5.68 -17.23 0.68
C LEU A 68 6.43 -16.44 -0.41
N ASP A 69 7.00 -17.13 -1.40
CA ASP A 69 7.72 -16.48 -2.50
C ASP A 69 6.76 -15.67 -3.41
N ASP A 70 5.60 -16.23 -3.75
CA ASP A 70 4.60 -15.52 -4.55
C ASP A 70 4.07 -14.28 -3.82
N ALA A 71 3.85 -14.39 -2.51
CA ALA A 71 3.43 -13.27 -1.66
C ALA A 71 4.51 -12.17 -1.61
N ARG A 72 5.79 -12.57 -1.48
CA ARG A 72 6.93 -11.64 -1.45
C ARG A 72 7.09 -10.91 -2.78
N ASP A 73 7.02 -11.62 -3.89
CA ASP A 73 7.16 -11.03 -5.23
C ASP A 73 6.02 -10.07 -5.54
N ALA A 74 4.77 -10.46 -5.22
CA ALA A 74 3.62 -9.59 -5.39
C ALA A 74 3.72 -8.32 -4.51
N LEU A 75 4.18 -8.44 -3.26
CA LEU A 75 4.39 -7.28 -2.39
C LEU A 75 5.46 -6.34 -2.95
N ASN A 76 6.58 -6.88 -3.43
CA ASN A 76 7.64 -6.08 -4.06
C ASN A 76 7.13 -5.34 -5.30
N GLN A 77 6.35 -6.02 -6.15
CA GLN A 77 5.71 -5.42 -7.31
C GLN A 77 4.75 -4.29 -6.90
N ALA A 78 3.91 -4.51 -5.89
CA ALA A 78 2.97 -3.51 -5.39
C ALA A 78 3.68 -2.28 -4.82
N LEU A 79 4.76 -2.47 -4.06
CA LEU A 79 5.59 -1.39 -3.53
C LEU A 79 6.26 -0.60 -4.64
N HIS A 80 6.76 -1.28 -5.68
CA HIS A 80 7.32 -0.62 -6.85
C HIS A 80 6.27 0.26 -7.54
N LEU A 81 5.08 -0.28 -7.82
CA LEU A 81 3.98 0.47 -8.44
C LEU A 81 3.54 1.67 -7.61
N GLN A 82 3.43 1.52 -6.29
CA GLN A 82 3.07 2.62 -5.38
C GLN A 82 4.09 3.77 -5.46
N ARG A 83 5.40 3.45 -5.48
CA ARG A 83 6.46 4.45 -5.61
C ARG A 83 6.40 5.14 -6.96
N SER A 84 6.31 4.38 -8.05
CA SER A 84 6.22 4.92 -9.41
C SER A 84 5.00 5.83 -9.58
N ALA A 85 3.84 5.43 -9.07
CA ALA A 85 2.63 6.25 -9.12
C ALA A 85 2.76 7.57 -8.33
N ARG A 86 3.46 7.57 -7.19
CA ARG A 86 3.72 8.79 -6.41
C ARG A 86 4.68 9.74 -7.12
N THR A 87 5.76 9.20 -7.70
CA THR A 87 6.72 9.98 -8.49
C THR A 87 5.99 10.64 -9.65
N LEU A 88 5.24 9.86 -10.43
CA LEU A 88 4.46 10.37 -11.56
C LEU A 88 3.44 11.44 -11.15
N HIS A 89 2.75 11.25 -10.02
CA HIS A 89 1.80 12.25 -9.51
C HIS A 89 2.48 13.57 -9.11
N ARG A 90 3.70 13.51 -8.56
CA ARG A 90 4.48 14.71 -8.23
C ARG A 90 4.97 15.43 -9.49
N GLU A 91 5.50 14.67 -10.45
CA GLU A 91 5.94 15.20 -11.75
C GLU A 91 4.78 15.87 -12.48
N LEU A 92 3.60 15.24 -12.53
CA LEU A 92 2.40 15.82 -13.12
C LEU A 92 2.00 17.15 -12.45
N LYS A 93 2.04 17.22 -11.12
CA LYS A 93 1.75 18.47 -10.40
C LYS A 93 2.77 19.57 -10.68
N GLN A 94 4.04 19.21 -10.82
CA GLN A 94 5.11 20.16 -11.14
C GLN A 94 4.95 20.69 -12.58
N ALA A 95 4.66 19.81 -13.54
CA ALA A 95 4.38 20.20 -14.92
C ALA A 95 3.16 21.13 -15.01
N GLN A 96 2.07 20.81 -14.29
CA GLN A 96 0.89 21.67 -14.24
C GLN A 96 1.20 23.05 -13.64
N ALA A 97 1.94 23.10 -12.53
CA ALA A 97 2.32 24.37 -11.90
C ALA A 97 3.25 25.21 -12.79
N ALA A 98 4.15 24.58 -13.56
CA ALA A 98 4.99 25.27 -14.54
C ALA A 98 4.16 25.89 -15.67
N LEU A 99 3.17 25.16 -16.18
CA LEU A 99 2.25 25.66 -17.21
C LEU A 99 1.36 26.80 -16.69
N ASP A 100 0.86 26.70 -15.46
CA ASP A 100 0.05 27.76 -14.85
C ASP A 100 0.87 29.04 -14.61
N ALA A 101 2.17 28.90 -14.32
CA ALA A 101 3.09 30.02 -14.12
C ALA A 101 3.59 30.64 -15.43
N ASP A 102 3.84 29.82 -16.45
CA ASP A 102 4.23 30.22 -17.79
C ASP A 102 3.52 29.34 -18.85
N PRO A 103 2.46 29.87 -19.49
CA PRO A 103 1.67 29.13 -20.47
C PRO A 103 2.34 29.08 -21.85
N SER A 104 3.59 28.63 -21.90
CA SER A 104 4.39 28.47 -23.11
C SER A 104 4.16 27.10 -23.78
N ASP A 105 4.37 27.02 -25.09
CA ASP A 105 4.27 25.77 -25.87
C ASP A 105 5.25 24.68 -25.41
N GLU A 106 6.34 25.07 -24.74
CA GLU A 106 7.32 24.15 -24.14
C GLU A 106 6.75 23.48 -22.89
N ASN A 107 6.16 24.26 -21.97
CA ASN A 107 5.49 23.71 -20.78
C ASN A 107 4.26 22.88 -21.14
N PHE A 108 3.56 23.23 -22.23
CA PHE A 108 2.45 22.42 -22.74
C PHE A 108 2.93 21.06 -23.25
N ARG A 109 4.05 21.01 -23.98
CA ARG A 109 4.65 19.74 -24.44
C ARG A 109 5.10 18.86 -23.26
N HIS A 110 5.77 19.46 -22.28
CA HIS A 110 6.23 18.74 -21.07
C HIS A 110 5.09 18.17 -20.22
N LEU A 111 3.85 18.69 -20.32
CA LEU A 111 2.69 18.15 -19.60
C LEU A 111 2.04 16.94 -20.31
N VAL A 112 2.18 16.84 -21.63
CA VAL A 112 1.50 15.85 -22.48
C VAL A 112 2.36 14.61 -22.77
N GLU A 113 3.68 14.74 -22.65
CA GLU A 113 4.66 13.63 -22.72
C GLU A 113 4.72 12.81 -21.42
#